data_AF-A0A7V2T7Q9-F1
#
_entry.id   AF-A0A7V2T7Q9-F1
#
_cell.length_a   1.000
_cell.length_b   1.000
_cell.length_c   1.000
_cell.angle_alpha   90.00
_cell.angle_beta   90.00
_cell.angle_gamma   90.00
#
_symmetry.space_group_name_H-M   'P 1'
#
loop_
_entity.id
_entity.type
_entity.pdbx_description
1 polymer ?
#
loop_
_entity_poly.entity_id
_entity_poly.type
_entity_poly.pdbx_seq_one_letter_code
_entity_poly.pdbx_strand_id
1 'polypeptide(L)'
;MARHRFDLIVLGGGPGGYVAAIRAAQLGMKTALVEREHLGGICLNWGCIPTKALLRSAEIFDHIGHARDFGIRVERPAIDLAAIVQRSRRVARQLNRGVAHLLKKNKVTLFEGEGRLAGKGALAVTTKGGEETLEAPHIILATGARARQLPGLEADGALVWTYKEAMVPERLPASVLVVGSGAIGMEFASFYRSMGAEVTVIEVLDRVLPVEDEEISAFVHKAFEKRGIAIHLGTT
;
A
#
# COMPACT_ATOMS: atom_id res chain seq x y z
N MET A 1 -19.51 -5.72 -29.67
CA MET A 1 -18.94 -4.82 -28.65
C MET A 1 -20.05 -3.94 -28.12
N ALA A 2 -20.35 -3.99 -26.83
CA ALA A 2 -21.30 -3.07 -26.21
C ALA A 2 -20.66 -1.68 -26.08
N ARG A 3 -21.43 -0.64 -26.40
CA ARG A 3 -20.96 0.76 -26.39
C ARG A 3 -21.75 1.54 -25.35
N HIS A 4 -21.06 2.09 -24.36
CA HIS A 4 -21.69 2.79 -23.25
C HIS A 4 -21.25 4.26 -23.22
N ARG A 5 -22.20 5.18 -23.03
CA ARG A 5 -21.93 6.62 -22.92
C ARG A 5 -22.05 7.10 -21.49
N PHE A 6 -21.06 7.89 -21.07
CA PHE A 6 -20.91 8.52 -19.77
C PHE A 6 -20.49 9.99 -19.93
N ASP A 7 -20.63 10.78 -18.87
CA ASP A 7 -20.11 12.14 -18.82
C ASP A 7 -18.64 12.14 -18.38
N LEU A 8 -18.26 11.16 -17.54
CA LEU A 8 -16.90 10.96 -17.07
C LEU A 8 -16.57 9.46 -17.00
N ILE A 9 -15.38 9.10 -17.47
CA ILE A 9 -14.76 7.81 -17.19
C ILE A 9 -13.55 8.04 -16.28
N VAL A 10 -13.43 7.26 -15.21
CA VAL A 10 -12.24 7.21 -14.36
C VAL A 10 -11.56 5.87 -14.55
N LEU A 11 -10.29 5.88 -14.95
CA LEU A 11 -9.48 4.67 -15.10
C LEU A 11 -8.56 4.50 -13.88
N GLY A 12 -8.86 3.50 -13.05
CA GLY A 12 -8.16 3.19 -11.81
C GLY A 12 -9.01 3.48 -10.58
N GLY A 13 -9.20 2.48 -9.72
CA GLY A 13 -10.02 2.51 -8.51
C GLY A 13 -9.26 2.81 -7.23
N GLY A 14 -8.05 3.39 -7.31
CA GLY A 14 -7.29 3.88 -6.16
C GLY A 14 -7.90 5.12 -5.49
N PRO A 15 -7.28 5.66 -4.41
CA PRO A 15 -7.82 6.81 -3.68
C PRO A 15 -8.15 8.02 -4.56
N GLY A 16 -7.26 8.38 -5.49
CA GLY A 16 -7.55 9.46 -6.45
C GLY A 16 -8.74 9.15 -7.36
N GLY A 17 -8.88 7.90 -7.79
CA GLY A 17 -9.89 7.48 -8.76
C GLY A 17 -11.28 7.31 -8.17
N TYR A 18 -11.45 6.48 -7.13
CA TYR A 18 -12.79 6.25 -6.57
C TYR A 18 -13.36 7.52 -5.91
N VAL A 19 -12.51 8.39 -5.33
CA VAL A 19 -12.95 9.68 -4.79
C VAL A 19 -13.38 10.62 -5.92
N ALA A 20 -12.62 10.71 -7.00
CA ALA A 20 -13.02 11.50 -8.18
C ALA A 20 -14.35 11.00 -8.77
N ALA A 21 -14.53 9.68 -8.90
CA ALA A 21 -15.76 9.11 -9.43
C ALA A 21 -16.98 9.41 -8.55
N ILE A 22 -16.83 9.27 -7.22
CA ILE A 22 -17.88 9.63 -6.26
C ILE A 22 -18.20 11.12 -6.35
N ARG A 23 -17.17 11.98 -6.41
CA ARG A 23 -17.38 13.43 -6.45
C ARG A 23 -18.08 13.86 -7.75
N ALA A 24 -17.70 13.29 -8.89
CA ALA A 24 -18.36 13.55 -10.17
C ALA A 24 -19.84 13.15 -10.13
N ALA A 25 -20.16 11.98 -9.57
CA ALA A 25 -21.54 11.55 -9.40
C ALA A 25 -22.35 12.48 -8.48
N GLN A 26 -21.76 12.97 -7.39
CA GLN A 26 -22.38 13.98 -6.51
C GLN A 26 -22.65 15.31 -7.22
N LEU A 27 -21.86 15.65 -8.23
CA LEU A 27 -22.02 16.84 -9.08
C LEU A 27 -22.99 16.60 -10.26
N GLY A 28 -23.65 15.44 -10.31
CA GLY A 28 -24.69 15.13 -11.30
C GLY A 28 -24.19 14.42 -12.56
N MET A 29 -22.90 14.07 -12.64
CA MET A 29 -22.35 13.38 -13.82
C MET A 29 -22.64 11.88 -13.82
N LYS A 30 -23.10 11.35 -14.94
CA LYS A 30 -23.16 9.90 -15.18
C LYS A 30 -21.73 9.36 -15.30
N THR A 31 -21.26 8.67 -14.27
CA THR A 31 -19.83 8.35 -14.12
C THR A 31 -19.58 6.85 -14.20
N ALA A 32 -18.56 6.46 -14.98
CA ALA A 32 -17.99 5.12 -15.00
C ALA A 32 -16.64 5.08 -14.27
N LEU A 33 -16.37 3.99 -13.55
CA LEU A 33 -15.07 3.67 -12.96
C LEU A 33 -14.61 2.32 -13.53
N VAL A 34 -13.37 2.26 -14.01
CA VAL A 34 -12.74 1.03 -14.51
C VAL A 34 -11.61 0.62 -13.55
N GLU A 35 -11.64 -0.61 -13.04
CA GLU A 35 -10.61 -1.16 -12.16
C GLU A 35 -10.35 -2.62 -12.52
N ARG A 36 -9.07 -3.01 -12.64
CA ARG A 36 -8.68 -4.35 -13.09
C ARG A 36 -8.44 -5.35 -11.95
N GLU A 37 -8.14 -4.85 -10.75
CA GLU A 37 -7.82 -5.66 -9.58
C GLU A 37 -8.83 -5.42 -8.44
N HIS A 38 -8.50 -4.52 -7.51
CA HIS A 38 -9.26 -4.32 -6.29
C HIS A 38 -9.53 -2.83 -6.06
N LEU A 39 -10.79 -2.50 -5.79
CA LEU A 39 -11.19 -1.16 -5.38
C LEU A 39 -10.37 -0.65 -4.18
N GLY A 40 -10.08 0.63 -4.15
CA GLY A 40 -9.16 1.25 -3.18
C GLY A 40 -7.69 1.20 -3.60
N GLY A 41 -7.35 0.52 -4.71
CA GLY A 41 -6.01 0.49 -5.31
C GLY A 41 -4.91 0.06 -4.33
N ILE A 42 -3.68 0.49 -4.57
CA ILE A 42 -2.53 0.08 -3.75
C ILE A 42 -2.69 0.51 -2.28
N CYS A 43 -3.03 1.77 -2.01
CA CYS A 43 -3.07 2.28 -0.64
C CYS A 43 -3.98 1.46 0.28
N LEU A 44 -5.14 1.01 -0.22
CA LEU A 44 -6.07 0.21 0.56
C LEU A 44 -5.69 -1.27 0.60
N ASN A 45 -5.21 -1.84 -0.51
CA ASN A 45 -5.06 -3.29 -0.64
C ASN A 45 -3.64 -3.79 -0.33
N TRP A 46 -2.62 -2.97 -0.55
CA TRP A 46 -1.20 -3.38 -0.51
C TRP A 46 -0.26 -2.27 -0.02
N GLY A 47 -0.77 -1.21 0.59
CA GLY A 47 0.02 -0.06 1.01
C GLY A 47 -0.42 0.45 2.37
N CYS A 48 -0.86 1.71 2.41
CA CYS A 48 -1.17 2.45 3.62
C CYS A 48 -1.95 1.64 4.67
N ILE A 49 -3.13 1.12 4.32
CA ILE A 49 -4.05 0.49 5.27
C ILE A 49 -3.42 -0.77 5.90
N PRO A 50 -3.00 -1.78 5.12
CA PRO A 50 -2.45 -2.99 5.71
C PRO A 50 -1.11 -2.75 6.41
N THR A 51 -0.23 -1.88 5.91
CA THR A 51 1.04 -1.58 6.61
C THR A 51 0.78 -0.91 7.95
N LYS A 52 -0.17 0.04 8.03
CA LYS A 52 -0.51 0.70 9.30
C LYS A 52 -1.17 -0.27 10.27
N ALA A 53 -1.94 -1.25 9.78
CA ALA A 53 -2.47 -2.32 10.62
C ALA A 53 -1.37 -3.21 11.20
N LEU A 54 -0.33 -3.55 10.41
CA LEU A 54 0.86 -4.29 10.87
C LEU A 54 1.65 -3.50 11.91
N LEU A 55 1.96 -2.24 11.61
CA LEU A 55 2.68 -1.33 12.52
C LEU A 55 1.95 -1.18 13.85
N ARG A 56 0.62 -1.10 13.84
CA ARG A 56 -0.13 -1.04 15.10
C ARG A 56 0.01 -2.32 15.92
N SER A 57 0.09 -3.50 15.29
CA SER A 57 0.37 -4.74 16.03
C SER A 57 1.78 -4.73 16.63
N ALA A 58 2.77 -4.25 15.87
CA ALA A 58 4.14 -4.08 16.33
C ALA A 58 4.25 -3.10 17.51
N GLU A 59 3.60 -1.95 17.42
CA GLU A 59 3.56 -0.94 18.50
C GLU A 59 2.96 -1.51 19.80
N ILE A 60 1.89 -2.31 19.70
CA ILE A 60 1.31 -2.98 20.88
C ILE A 60 2.31 -3.96 21.50
N PHE A 61 3.04 -4.71 20.67
CA PHE A 61 4.09 -5.61 21.17
C PHE A 61 5.23 -4.84 21.84
N ASP A 62 5.67 -3.73 21.25
CA ASP A 62 6.68 -2.85 21.83
C ASP A 62 6.21 -2.28 23.18
N HIS A 63 4.95 -1.86 23.32
CA HIS A 63 4.39 -1.40 24.59
C HIS A 63 4.35 -2.51 25.65
N ILE A 64 4.06 -3.75 25.26
CA ILE A 64 4.13 -4.89 26.18
C ILE A 64 5.56 -5.08 26.71
N GLY A 65 6.58 -4.88 25.87
CA GLY A 65 7.98 -4.89 26.28
C GLY A 65 8.31 -3.86 27.37
N HIS A 66 7.61 -2.72 27.37
CA HIS A 66 7.76 -1.63 28.34
C HIS A 66 6.71 -1.65 29.47
N ALA A 67 5.88 -2.71 29.56
CA ALA A 67 4.77 -2.75 30.51
C ALA A 67 5.20 -2.58 31.98
N ARG A 68 6.43 -2.98 32.31
CA ARG A 68 7.00 -2.83 33.66
C ARG A 68 7.19 -1.39 34.09
N ASP A 69 7.44 -0.48 33.14
CA ASP A 69 7.58 0.96 33.41
C ASP A 69 6.27 1.56 33.93
N PHE A 70 5.15 0.89 33.65
CA PHE A 70 3.81 1.22 34.11
C PHE A 70 3.34 0.31 35.27
N GLY A 71 4.23 -0.46 35.89
CA GLY A 71 3.91 -1.36 36.99
C GLY A 71 3.16 -2.64 36.59
N ILE A 72 3.05 -2.94 35.29
CA ILE A 72 2.35 -4.13 34.78
C ILE A 72 3.37 -5.25 34.53
N ARG A 73 3.07 -6.47 35.00
CA ARG A 73 3.91 -7.64 34.78
C ARG A 73 3.34 -8.52 33.68
N VAL A 74 4.13 -8.75 32.63
CA VAL A 74 3.85 -9.71 31.55
C VAL A 74 5.04 -10.66 31.49
N GLU A 75 4.81 -11.97 31.54
CA GLU A 75 5.91 -12.94 31.64
C GLU A 75 6.51 -13.31 30.28
N ARG A 76 5.69 -13.77 29.33
CA ARG A 76 6.15 -14.35 28.05
C ARG A 76 5.22 -13.96 26.91
N PRO A 77 5.28 -12.71 26.42
CA PRO A 77 4.54 -12.34 25.21
C PRO A 77 5.12 -13.09 24.01
N ALA A 78 4.24 -13.58 23.13
CA ALA A 78 4.62 -14.33 21.93
C ALA A 78 3.97 -13.69 20.70
N ILE A 79 4.70 -13.72 19.59
CA ILE A 79 4.25 -13.19 18.30
C ILE A 79 3.61 -14.32 17.49
N ASP A 80 2.37 -14.11 17.07
CA ASP A 80 1.72 -14.90 16.03
C ASP A 80 1.68 -14.07 14.73
N LEU A 81 2.68 -14.27 13.88
CA LEU A 81 2.82 -13.55 12.62
C LEU A 81 1.61 -13.78 11.70
N ALA A 82 1.12 -15.03 11.63
CA ALA A 82 -0.01 -15.37 10.79
C ALA A 82 -1.27 -14.62 11.23
N ALA A 83 -1.55 -14.56 12.55
CA ALA A 83 -2.68 -13.81 13.08
C ALA A 83 -2.55 -12.30 12.84
N ILE A 84 -1.34 -11.73 12.97
CA ILE A 84 -1.05 -10.32 12.70
C ILE A 84 -1.33 -9.99 11.23
N VAL A 85 -0.80 -10.78 10.30
CA VAL A 85 -1.01 -10.61 8.86
C VAL A 85 -2.50 -10.78 8.52
N GLN A 86 -3.16 -11.82 9.05
CA GLN A 86 -4.60 -12.03 8.83
C GLN A 86 -5.45 -10.86 9.33
N ARG A 87 -5.10 -10.24 10.47
CA ARG A 87 -5.74 -9.02 10.97
C ARG A 87 -5.58 -7.88 9.98
N SER A 88 -4.35 -7.63 9.51
CA SER A 88 -4.08 -6.61 8.50
C SER A 88 -4.91 -6.82 7.22
N ARG A 89 -4.95 -8.04 6.69
CA ARG A 89 -5.77 -8.38 5.50
C ARG A 89 -7.27 -8.24 5.74
N ARG A 90 -7.76 -8.54 6.95
CA ARG A 90 -9.17 -8.36 7.32
C ARG A 90 -9.58 -6.88 7.34
N VAL A 91 -8.73 -6.01 7.90
CA VAL A 91 -8.97 -4.55 7.89
C VAL A 91 -9.04 -4.02 6.47
N ALA A 92 -8.08 -4.38 5.61
CA ALA A 92 -8.10 -4.00 4.20
C ALA A 92 -9.38 -4.47 3.49
N ARG A 93 -9.77 -5.75 3.66
CA ARG A 93 -11.01 -6.29 3.05
C ARG A 93 -12.27 -5.58 3.52
N GLN A 94 -12.36 -5.21 4.80
CA GLN A 94 -13.51 -4.47 5.32
C GLN A 94 -13.63 -3.09 4.64
N LEU A 95 -12.53 -2.35 4.53
CA LEU A 95 -12.55 -1.03 3.89
C LEU A 95 -12.80 -1.12 2.38
N ASN A 96 -12.27 -2.16 1.71
CA ASN A 96 -12.53 -2.42 0.28
C ASN A 96 -14.04 -2.56 0.01
N ARG A 97 -14.75 -3.36 0.84
CA ARG A 97 -16.21 -3.49 0.77
C ARG A 97 -16.94 -2.16 1.00
N GLY A 98 -16.40 -1.33 1.90
CA GLY A 98 -16.89 0.03 2.12
C GLY A 98 -16.80 0.90 0.86
N VAL A 99 -15.69 0.84 0.12
CA VAL A 99 -15.55 1.56 -1.17
C VAL A 99 -16.57 1.08 -2.19
N ALA A 100 -16.77 -0.23 -2.33
CA ALA A 100 -17.78 -0.79 -3.22
C ALA A 100 -19.20 -0.29 -2.86
N HIS A 101 -19.53 -0.26 -1.56
CA HIS A 101 -20.79 0.28 -1.08
C HIS A 101 -20.95 1.77 -1.43
N LEU A 102 -19.91 2.58 -1.23
CA LEU A 102 -19.93 4.01 -1.54
C LEU A 102 -20.14 4.27 -3.04
N LEU A 103 -19.46 3.53 -3.92
CA LEU A 103 -19.65 3.64 -5.37
C LEU A 103 -21.10 3.31 -5.77
N LYS A 104 -21.64 2.20 -5.25
CA LYS A 104 -23.04 1.81 -5.48
C LYS A 104 -24.02 2.87 -4.98
N LYS A 105 -23.81 3.41 -3.77
CA LYS A 105 -24.65 4.47 -3.19
C LYS A 105 -24.67 5.72 -4.06
N ASN A 106 -23.54 6.08 -4.67
CA ASN A 106 -23.42 7.22 -5.57
C ASN A 106 -23.74 6.88 -7.03
N LYS A 107 -24.27 5.68 -7.32
CA LYS A 107 -24.67 5.25 -8.68
C LYS A 107 -23.52 5.31 -9.71
N VAL A 108 -22.28 5.14 -9.27
CA VAL A 108 -21.13 5.00 -10.19
C VAL A 108 -21.19 3.61 -10.82
N THR A 109 -21.12 3.53 -12.16
CA THR A 109 -21.05 2.25 -12.86
C THR A 109 -19.62 1.71 -12.80
N LEU A 110 -19.44 0.55 -12.18
CA LEU A 110 -18.14 -0.12 -12.10
C LEU A 110 -17.98 -1.10 -13.26
N PHE A 111 -16.85 -1.02 -13.95
CA PHE A 111 -16.39 -2.01 -14.91
C PHE A 111 -15.14 -2.70 -14.36
N GLU A 112 -15.25 -4.00 -14.10
CA GLU A 112 -14.13 -4.84 -13.67
C GLU A 112 -13.34 -5.31 -14.89
N GLY A 113 -12.20 -4.68 -15.14
CA GLY A 113 -11.40 -4.95 -16.33
C GLY A 113 -10.24 -4.00 -16.52
N GLU A 114 -9.41 -4.29 -17.52
CA GLU A 114 -8.27 -3.46 -17.89
C GLU A 114 -8.68 -2.44 -18.95
N GLY A 115 -8.45 -1.16 -18.66
CA GLY A 115 -8.79 -0.07 -19.57
C GLY A 115 -7.58 0.46 -20.35
N ARG A 116 -7.78 0.72 -21.64
CA ARG A 116 -6.81 1.38 -22.52
C ARG A 116 -7.47 2.53 -23.27
N LEU A 117 -6.79 3.68 -23.37
CA LEU A 117 -7.23 4.77 -24.23
C LEU A 117 -7.35 4.29 -25.68
N ALA A 118 -8.49 4.57 -26.30
CA ALA A 118 -8.81 4.21 -27.70
C ALA A 118 -8.92 5.44 -28.62
N GLY A 119 -8.57 6.63 -28.11
CA GLY A 119 -8.67 7.90 -28.83
C GLY A 119 -10.09 8.46 -28.87
N LYS A 120 -10.24 9.74 -29.26
CA LYS A 120 -11.54 10.43 -29.46
C LYS A 120 -12.51 10.33 -28.26
N GLY A 121 -12.01 10.37 -27.02
CA GLY A 121 -12.84 10.25 -25.82
C GLY A 121 -13.36 8.83 -25.55
N ALA A 122 -12.77 7.81 -26.18
CA ALA A 122 -13.10 6.41 -25.96
C ALA A 122 -12.05 5.68 -25.12
N LEU A 123 -12.54 4.74 -24.30
CA LEU A 123 -11.75 3.79 -23.52
C LEU A 123 -12.20 2.38 -23.89
N ALA A 124 -11.27 1.55 -24.37
CA ALA A 124 -11.48 0.12 -24.53
C ALA A 124 -11.28 -0.57 -23.18
N VAL A 125 -12.19 -1.44 -22.78
CA VAL A 125 -12.12 -2.17 -21.51
C VAL A 125 -12.20 -3.67 -21.79
N THR A 126 -11.16 -4.39 -21.41
CA THR A 126 -11.12 -5.85 -21.46
C THR A 126 -11.62 -6.39 -20.13
N THR A 127 -12.83 -6.93 -20.10
CA THR A 127 -13.45 -7.56 -18.92
C THR A 127 -13.38 -9.09 -19.05
N LYS A 128 -13.75 -9.82 -18.00
CA LYS A 128 -13.92 -11.28 -18.07
C LYS A 128 -15.01 -11.72 -19.07
N GLY A 129 -15.95 -10.83 -19.39
CA GLY A 129 -17.03 -11.08 -20.33
C GLY A 129 -16.71 -10.70 -21.79
N GLY A 130 -15.53 -10.14 -22.05
CA GLY A 130 -15.09 -9.70 -23.38
C GLY A 130 -14.70 -8.23 -23.44
N GLU A 131 -14.66 -7.68 -24.64
CA GLU A 131 -14.30 -6.27 -24.85
C GLU A 131 -15.53 -5.34 -24.88
N GLU A 132 -15.42 -4.26 -24.12
CA GLU A 132 -16.38 -3.16 -24.05
C GLU A 132 -15.74 -1.86 -24.49
N THR A 133 -16.53 -0.94 -25.05
CA THR A 133 -16.08 0.42 -25.39
C THR A 133 -16.91 1.43 -24.62
N LEU A 134 -16.24 2.23 -23.80
CA LEU A 134 -16.82 3.33 -23.04
C LEU A 134 -16.48 4.64 -23.73
N GLU A 135 -17.44 5.57 -23.80
CA GLU A 135 -17.25 6.90 -24.36
C GLU A 135 -17.61 7.96 -23.34
N ALA A 136 -16.77 8.98 -23.21
CA ALA A 136 -17.05 10.16 -22.43
C ALA A 136 -16.28 11.38 -22.96
N PRO A 137 -16.84 12.60 -22.81
CA PRO A 137 -16.10 13.83 -23.11
C PRO A 137 -14.90 14.03 -22.18
N HIS A 138 -14.92 13.44 -20.98
CA HIS A 138 -13.85 13.55 -19.99
C HIS A 138 -13.37 12.17 -19.53
N ILE A 139 -12.04 12.03 -19.40
CA ILE A 139 -11.41 10.82 -18.87
C ILE A 139 -10.37 11.24 -17.81
N ILE A 140 -10.47 10.70 -16.60
CA ILE A 140 -9.46 10.84 -15.56
C ILE A 140 -8.61 9.56 -15.53
N LEU A 141 -7.30 9.72 -15.68
CA LEU A 141 -6.33 8.64 -15.50
C LEU A 141 -5.85 8.65 -14.05
N ALA A 142 -6.21 7.61 -13.31
CA ALA A 142 -5.85 7.39 -11.91
C ALA A 142 -5.20 6.01 -11.71
N THR A 143 -4.35 5.61 -12.66
CA THR A 143 -3.74 4.27 -12.76
C THR A 143 -2.66 3.97 -11.71
N GLY A 144 -2.25 4.97 -10.94
CA GLY A 144 -1.33 4.80 -9.80
C GLY A 144 0.11 4.55 -10.21
N ALA A 145 0.83 3.79 -9.37
CA ALA A 145 2.25 3.52 -9.50
C ALA A 145 2.54 2.02 -9.28
N ARG A 146 3.79 1.60 -9.50
CA ARG A 146 4.28 0.24 -9.20
C ARG A 146 5.64 0.32 -8.49
N ALA A 147 6.01 -0.76 -7.80
CA ALA A 147 7.35 -0.86 -7.21
C ALA A 147 8.40 -0.69 -8.31
N ARG A 148 9.42 0.12 -8.03
CA ARG A 148 10.62 0.19 -8.89
C ARG A 148 11.42 -1.09 -8.65
N GLN A 149 11.89 -1.70 -9.73
CA GLN A 149 12.84 -2.80 -9.67
C GLN A 149 14.24 -2.26 -9.98
N LEU A 150 15.24 -2.78 -9.27
CA LEU A 150 16.64 -2.50 -9.53
C LEU A 150 17.18 -3.62 -10.44
N PRO A 151 17.86 -3.30 -11.55
CA PRO A 151 18.45 -4.32 -12.40
C PRO A 151 19.37 -5.26 -11.61
N GLY A 152 19.15 -6.57 -11.71
CA GLY A 152 19.90 -7.59 -10.97
C GLY A 152 19.42 -7.84 -9.53
N LEU A 153 18.45 -7.08 -9.04
CA LEU A 153 17.73 -7.31 -7.77
C LEU A 153 16.21 -7.31 -8.02
N GLU A 154 15.78 -7.96 -9.10
CA GLU A 154 14.37 -8.19 -9.37
C GLU A 154 13.75 -9.06 -8.25
N ALA A 155 12.53 -8.72 -7.84
CA ALA A 155 11.84 -9.48 -6.81
C ALA A 155 11.52 -10.90 -7.29
N ASP A 156 11.93 -11.90 -6.52
CA ASP A 156 11.75 -13.32 -6.81
C ASP A 156 10.58 -13.95 -6.01
N GLY A 157 10.01 -13.20 -5.07
CA GLY A 157 8.94 -13.70 -4.21
C GLY A 157 9.40 -14.57 -3.04
N ALA A 158 10.71 -14.84 -2.92
CA ALA A 158 11.29 -15.78 -1.96
C ALA A 158 12.33 -15.11 -1.06
N LEU A 159 13.39 -14.54 -1.65
CA LEU A 159 14.48 -13.85 -0.93
C LEU A 159 14.49 -12.35 -1.21
N VAL A 160 14.18 -11.95 -2.44
CA VAL A 160 14.10 -10.55 -2.85
C VAL A 160 12.64 -10.15 -2.91
N TRP A 161 12.25 -9.26 -1.99
CA TRP A 161 10.87 -8.86 -1.77
C TRP A 161 10.61 -7.43 -2.23
N THR A 162 9.41 -7.19 -2.73
CA THR A 162 8.82 -5.86 -2.74
C THR A 162 8.00 -5.64 -1.46
N TYR A 163 7.36 -4.48 -1.35
CA TYR A 163 6.44 -4.19 -0.27
C TYR A 163 5.25 -5.18 -0.19
N LYS A 164 4.90 -5.87 -1.29
CA LYS A 164 3.80 -6.85 -1.29
C LYS A 164 4.17 -8.09 -0.49
N GLU A 165 5.32 -8.68 -0.79
CA GLU A 165 5.81 -9.87 -0.10
C GLU A 165 6.16 -9.55 1.36
N ALA A 166 6.80 -8.40 1.61
CA ALA A 166 7.12 -7.93 2.96
C ALA A 166 5.89 -7.70 3.86
N MET A 167 4.71 -7.52 3.27
CA MET A 167 3.45 -7.34 4.00
C MET A 167 2.79 -8.65 4.41
N VAL A 168 3.07 -9.74 3.69
CA VAL A 168 2.47 -11.06 3.92
C VAL A 168 3.54 -12.16 4.00
N PRO A 169 4.61 -11.99 4.80
CA PRO A 169 5.67 -12.99 4.88
C PRO A 169 5.12 -14.30 5.46
N GLU A 170 5.48 -15.43 4.85
CA GLU A 170 5.07 -16.75 5.34
C GLU A 170 5.74 -17.10 6.69
N ARG A 171 6.93 -16.57 6.91
CA ARG A 171 7.73 -16.77 8.12
C ARG A 171 8.46 -15.49 8.48
N LEU A 172 8.77 -15.34 9.77
CA LEU A 172 9.61 -14.24 10.21
C LEU A 172 11.06 -14.54 9.81
N PRO A 173 11.72 -13.66 9.03
CA PRO A 173 13.13 -13.81 8.73
C PRO A 173 13.99 -13.55 9.97
N ALA A 174 15.10 -14.26 10.10
CA ALA A 174 16.08 -13.99 11.16
C ALA A 174 16.74 -12.62 10.99
N SER A 175 16.95 -12.21 9.73
CA SER A 175 17.51 -10.89 9.37
C SER A 175 16.86 -10.36 8.09
N VAL A 176 16.73 -9.03 7.99
CA VAL A 176 16.19 -8.32 6.82
C VAL A 176 17.12 -7.18 6.41
N LEU A 177 17.49 -7.17 5.13
CA LEU A 177 18.10 -6.02 4.48
C LEU A 177 17.01 -5.18 3.79
N VAL A 178 16.89 -3.93 4.17
CA VAL A 178 15.99 -2.96 3.55
C VAL A 178 16.80 -2.06 2.63
N VAL A 179 16.48 -2.11 1.33
CA VAL A 179 17.12 -1.28 0.31
C VAL A 179 16.31 -0.01 0.07
N GLY A 180 16.84 1.13 0.52
CA GLY A 180 16.20 2.43 0.49
C GLY A 180 15.54 2.81 1.83
N SER A 181 15.84 4.01 2.30
CA SER A 181 15.39 4.58 3.59
C SER A 181 14.19 5.54 3.45
N GLY A 182 13.45 5.44 2.34
CA GLY A 182 12.18 6.14 2.18
C GLY A 182 11.12 5.62 3.17
N ALA A 183 9.98 6.31 3.27
CA ALA A 183 8.93 6.01 4.25
C ALA A 183 8.52 4.51 4.28
N ILE A 184 8.34 3.88 3.12
CA ILE A 184 7.99 2.45 3.04
C ILE A 184 9.08 1.56 3.64
N GLY A 185 10.35 1.82 3.30
CA GLY A 185 11.49 1.07 3.80
C GLY A 185 11.58 1.19 5.32
N MET A 186 11.47 2.40 5.85
CA MET A 186 11.53 2.66 7.30
C MET A 186 10.33 2.07 8.05
N GLU A 187 9.13 2.08 7.47
CA GLU A 187 7.95 1.41 8.05
C GLU A 187 8.20 -0.11 8.20
N PHE A 188 8.69 -0.77 7.15
CA PHE A 188 9.00 -2.21 7.22
C PHE A 188 10.20 -2.50 8.12
N ALA A 189 11.24 -1.67 8.10
CA ALA A 189 12.39 -1.80 9.01
C ALA A 189 11.92 -1.77 10.48
N SER A 190 11.04 -0.83 10.82
CA SER A 190 10.43 -0.73 12.13
C SER A 190 9.59 -1.97 12.47
N PHE A 191 8.72 -2.41 11.55
CA PHE A 191 7.87 -3.59 11.77
C PHE A 191 8.70 -4.85 12.05
N TYR A 192 9.63 -5.20 11.16
CA TYR A 192 10.44 -6.41 11.30
C TYR A 192 11.32 -6.39 12.53
N ARG A 193 11.86 -5.21 12.90
CA ARG A 193 12.63 -5.06 14.14
C ARG A 193 11.78 -5.37 15.37
N SER A 194 10.57 -4.80 15.46
CA SER A 194 9.64 -5.08 16.57
C SER A 194 9.21 -6.55 16.61
N MET A 195 9.21 -7.24 15.47
CA MET A 195 8.94 -8.67 15.42
C MET A 195 10.12 -9.55 15.85
N GLY A 196 11.31 -8.97 16.05
CA GLY A 196 12.51 -9.66 16.54
C GLY A 196 13.52 -10.04 15.46
N ALA A 197 13.36 -9.56 14.22
CA ALA A 197 14.37 -9.73 13.19
C ALA A 197 15.55 -8.75 13.39
N GLU A 198 16.75 -9.17 13.02
CA GLU A 198 17.86 -8.24 12.80
C GLU A 198 17.58 -7.41 11.55
N VAL A 199 17.75 -6.09 11.61
CA VAL A 199 17.38 -5.21 10.49
C VAL A 199 18.55 -4.32 10.13
N THR A 200 18.91 -4.32 8.85
CA THR A 200 19.89 -3.41 8.25
C THR A 200 19.19 -2.60 7.16
N VAL A 201 19.39 -1.29 7.15
CA VAL A 201 18.90 -0.38 6.10
C VAL A 201 20.11 0.14 5.33
N ILE A 202 20.06 0.06 4.00
CA ILE A 202 21.06 0.68 3.12
C ILE A 202 20.41 1.79 2.30
N GLU A 203 21.06 2.93 2.20
CA GLU A 203 20.60 4.11 1.48
C GLU A 203 21.76 4.71 0.69
N VAL A 204 21.48 5.12 -0.55
CA VAL A 204 22.47 5.74 -1.44
C VAL A 204 22.68 7.21 -1.10
N LEU A 205 21.65 7.86 -0.55
CA LEU A 205 21.71 9.22 -0.04
C LEU A 205 22.35 9.29 1.35
N ASP A 206 22.68 10.52 1.76
CA ASP A 206 23.43 10.83 2.98
C ASP A 206 22.58 10.89 4.25
N ARG A 207 21.27 10.69 4.13
CA ARG A 207 20.30 10.75 5.24
C ARG A 207 19.12 9.82 5.04
N VAL A 208 18.57 9.33 6.16
CA VAL A 208 17.28 8.62 6.15
C VAL A 208 16.14 9.57 5.83
N LEU A 209 15.06 9.06 5.23
CA LEU A 209 13.89 9.88 4.84
C LEU A 209 14.29 11.17 4.11
N PRO A 210 15.06 11.08 3.00
CA PRO A 210 15.80 12.23 2.46
C PRO A 210 14.94 13.36 1.88
N VAL A 211 13.64 13.14 1.74
CA VAL A 211 12.67 14.16 1.32
C VAL A 211 12.09 14.98 2.48
N GLU A 212 12.31 14.53 3.72
CA GLU A 212 11.85 15.20 4.92
C GLU A 212 12.84 16.28 5.38
N ASP A 213 12.44 17.04 6.40
CA ASP A 213 13.29 18.01 7.07
C ASP A 213 14.53 17.33 7.71
N GLU A 214 15.68 18.00 7.63
CA GLU A 214 16.96 17.46 8.05
C GLU A 214 17.02 17.13 9.55
N GLU A 215 16.42 17.98 10.40
CA GLU A 215 16.39 17.74 11.84
C GLU A 215 15.53 16.52 12.18
N ILE A 216 14.42 16.34 11.45
CA ILE A 216 13.55 15.16 11.58
C ILE A 216 14.27 13.90 11.12
N SER A 217 14.97 13.94 9.98
CA SER A 217 15.79 12.82 9.51
C SER A 217 16.85 12.41 10.54
N ALA A 218 17.57 13.38 11.11
CA ALA A 218 18.58 13.12 12.13
C ALA A 218 17.99 12.54 13.42
N PHE A 219 16.81 13.01 13.84
CA PHE A 219 16.10 12.46 14.99
C PHE A 219 15.65 11.01 14.74
N VAL A 220 15.06 10.74 13.58
CA VAL A 220 14.60 9.40 13.20
C VAL A 220 15.77 8.41 13.12
N HIS A 221 16.90 8.82 12.52
CA HIS A 221 18.12 8.00 12.49
C HIS A 221 18.50 7.54 13.90
N LYS A 222 18.71 8.49 14.82
CA LYS A 222 19.10 8.20 16.21
C LYS A 222 18.09 7.30 16.91
N ALA A 223 16.80 7.53 16.69
CA ALA A 223 15.73 6.73 17.28
C ALA A 223 15.73 5.27 16.77
N PHE A 224 16.01 5.06 15.48
CA PHE A 224 16.05 3.73 14.88
C PHE A 224 17.31 2.95 15.27
N GLU A 225 18.48 3.61 15.34
CA GLU A 225 19.70 2.99 15.88
C GLU A 225 19.54 2.58 17.35
N LYS A 226 18.89 3.42 18.17
CA LYS A 226 18.59 3.07 19.58
C LYS A 226 17.68 1.84 19.69
N ARG A 227 16.80 1.61 18.70
CA ARG A 227 15.98 0.40 18.59
C ARG A 227 16.77 -0.81 18.08
N GLY A 228 18.01 -0.63 17.66
CA GLY A 228 18.94 -1.64 17.15
C GLY A 228 18.81 -1.94 15.67
N ILE A 229 18.35 -0.97 14.88
CA ILE A 229 18.37 -1.06 13.41
C ILE A 229 19.71 -0.51 12.93
N ALA A 230 20.48 -1.32 12.19
CA ALA A 230 21.71 -0.85 11.55
C ALA A 230 21.38 -0.02 10.31
N ILE A 231 22.03 1.13 10.13
CA ILE A 231 21.76 2.05 9.02
C ILE A 231 23.08 2.42 8.35
N HIS A 232 23.18 2.16 7.04
CA HIS A 232 24.30 2.55 6.20
C HIS A 232 23.83 3.56 5.16
N LEU A 233 24.36 4.77 5.25
CA LEU A 233 24.06 5.89 4.35
C LEU A 233 25.20 6.06 3.34
N GLY A 234 24.94 6.73 2.22
CA GLY A 234 25.94 6.95 1.17
C GLY A 234 26.52 5.66 0.57
N THR A 235 25.75 4.56 0.59
CA THR A 235 26.22 3.22 0.18
C THR A 235 25.62 2.84 -1.18
N THR A 236 26.50 2.51 -2.15
CA THR A 236 26.15 2.11 -3.53
C THR A 236 26.44 0.65 -3.79
#